data_AF-A0AAE2DHH4-F1
#
_entry.id   AF-A0AAE2DHH4-F1
#
_cell.length_a   1.000
_cell.length_b   1.000
_cell.length_c   1.000
_cell.angle_alpha   90.00
_cell.angle_beta   90.00
_cell.angle_gamma   90.00
#
_symmetry.space_group_name_H-M   'P 1'
#
loop_
_entity.id
_entity.type
_entity.pdbx_description
1 polymer ?
#
loop_
_entity_poly.entity_id
_entity_poly.type
_entity_poly.pdbx_seq_one_letter_code
_entity_poly.pdbx_strand_id
1 'polypeptide(L)'
;MTYIFSDLEKTAILQAANVCDGMEFNVERQEYRAVAVEGRSCAVLYRVLSNILGEKFLDCSAFDENVMGIFKNAKLWLDVAIDANGGVGAYSTLIRAYTLRQGELRLNKKFSDFKMQESSNQVAVNFMNALIKGSVEHDLAPWAVPSISQIAAIDASAIGKVLFREDVGDIDTATSRNAGWSGTIGFSLLGGERPYETWRLISAGDPDSHIKGNHDLAKFNRLDDLKNILFAVDSYSVALQAVIKNFGSNMVESLFSVLPEQINIALASGNINPLIQHVVKGTPISPIVSLILRYNLNDFFDMLRRTYDGNSATTPTTDETFASNAYTFFSALSPSQSQSIVTRTIGEYGSAKDWATLASQATPIGAALRQCQGLGNVGQSGNANRRRVTQFPQATKRNRD
;
A
#
# COMPACT_ATOMS: atom_id res chain seq x y z
N MET A 1 13.59 -11.77 -25.32
CA MET A 1 12.71 -11.19 -26.36
C MET A 1 11.34 -10.95 -25.73
N THR A 2 10.62 -9.90 -26.10
CA THR A 2 9.24 -9.67 -25.60
C THR A 2 8.25 -10.20 -26.62
N TYR A 3 7.25 -10.96 -26.18
CA TYR A 3 6.22 -11.48 -27.09
C TYR A 3 5.30 -10.36 -27.55
N ILE A 4 5.05 -10.29 -28.85
CA ILE A 4 4.09 -9.37 -29.47
C ILE A 4 2.90 -10.21 -29.92
N PHE A 5 1.68 -9.76 -29.58
CA PHE A 5 0.47 -10.44 -30.02
C PHE A 5 0.41 -10.55 -31.55
N SER A 6 -0.03 -11.71 -32.05
CA SER A 6 -0.29 -11.93 -33.48
C SER A 6 -1.52 -11.12 -33.94
N ASP A 7 -1.68 -10.93 -35.25
CA ASP A 7 -2.82 -10.15 -35.77
C ASP A 7 -4.19 -10.78 -35.45
N LEU A 8 -4.26 -12.11 -35.34
CA LEU A 8 -5.45 -12.82 -34.87
C LEU A 8 -5.75 -12.49 -33.40
N GLU A 9 -4.72 -12.52 -32.55
CA GLU A 9 -4.86 -12.17 -31.12
C GLU A 9 -5.23 -10.70 -30.94
N LYS A 10 -4.59 -9.78 -31.67
CA LYS A 10 -4.95 -8.36 -31.66
C LYS A 10 -6.42 -8.16 -32.03
N THR A 11 -6.90 -8.87 -33.05
CA THR A 11 -8.30 -8.81 -33.48
C THR A 11 -9.25 -9.28 -32.37
N ALA A 12 -8.96 -10.41 -31.74
CA ALA A 12 -9.76 -10.92 -30.61
C ALA A 12 -9.76 -9.96 -29.42
N ILE A 13 -8.60 -9.39 -29.09
CA ILE A 13 -8.44 -8.40 -28.01
C ILE A 13 -9.27 -7.14 -28.32
N LEU A 14 -9.21 -6.61 -29.53
CA LEU A 14 -9.98 -5.43 -29.94
C LEU A 14 -11.49 -5.70 -29.95
N GLN A 15 -11.92 -6.89 -30.40
CA GLN A 15 -13.33 -7.29 -30.33
C GLN A 15 -13.82 -7.33 -28.88
N ALA A 16 -13.04 -7.95 -27.99
CA ALA A 16 -13.35 -8.00 -26.56
C ALA A 16 -13.37 -6.60 -25.91
N ALA A 17 -12.46 -5.72 -26.34
CA ALA A 17 -12.42 -4.34 -25.89
C ALA A 17 -13.66 -3.55 -26.34
N ASN A 18 -14.09 -3.72 -27.59
CA ASN A 18 -15.24 -3.01 -28.15
C ASN A 18 -16.59 -3.46 -27.57
N VAL A 19 -16.67 -4.67 -27.00
CA VAL A 19 -17.86 -5.15 -26.29
C VAL A 19 -17.74 -5.00 -24.77
N CYS A 20 -16.64 -4.43 -24.25
CA CYS A 20 -16.57 -4.05 -22.85
C CYS A 20 -17.53 -2.87 -22.60
N ASP A 21 -18.42 -3.01 -21.62
CA ASP A 21 -19.36 -1.95 -21.25
C ASP A 21 -18.72 -0.84 -20.39
N GLY A 22 -17.58 -1.14 -19.75
CA GLY A 22 -16.82 -0.23 -18.88
C GLY A 22 -15.91 0.76 -19.61
N MET A 23 -15.79 0.71 -20.93
CA MET A 23 -15.00 1.66 -21.70
C MET A 23 -15.58 1.90 -23.08
N GLU A 24 -15.21 3.02 -23.69
CA GLU A 24 -15.63 3.35 -25.05
C GLU A 24 -14.44 3.92 -25.84
N PHE A 25 -14.40 3.61 -27.14
CA PHE A 25 -13.35 4.10 -28.01
C PHE A 25 -13.66 5.51 -28.51
N ASN A 26 -12.78 6.45 -28.21
CA ASN A 26 -12.82 7.80 -28.75
C ASN A 26 -12.09 7.84 -30.10
N VAL A 27 -12.85 8.01 -31.18
CA VAL A 27 -12.32 8.02 -32.56
C VAL A 27 -11.36 9.19 -32.80
N GLU A 28 -11.66 10.38 -32.28
CA GLU A 28 -10.85 11.59 -32.50
C GLU A 28 -9.46 11.48 -31.86
N ARG A 29 -9.39 10.89 -30.66
CA ARG A 29 -8.15 10.72 -29.89
C ARG A 29 -7.47 9.37 -30.10
N GLN A 30 -8.13 8.48 -30.85
CA GLN A 30 -7.73 7.10 -31.08
C GLN A 30 -7.34 6.39 -29.77
N GLU A 31 -8.22 6.49 -28.76
CA GLU A 31 -7.99 5.94 -27.43
C GLU A 31 -9.28 5.57 -26.73
N TYR A 32 -9.21 4.60 -25.83
CA TYR A 32 -10.32 4.28 -24.95
C TYR A 32 -10.43 5.32 -23.83
N ARG A 33 -11.66 5.58 -23.40
CA ARG A 33 -11.98 6.33 -22.17
C ARG A 33 -12.88 5.49 -21.26
N ALA A 34 -12.76 5.70 -19.95
CA ALA A 34 -13.54 4.95 -18.98
C ALA A 34 -15.00 5.41 -18.99
N VAL A 35 -15.91 4.45 -18.92
CA VAL A 35 -17.33 4.70 -18.70
C VAL A 35 -17.60 4.52 -17.21
N ALA A 36 -17.96 5.61 -16.55
CA ALA A 36 -18.33 5.62 -15.14
C ALA A 36 -19.82 5.25 -15.01
N VAL A 37 -20.14 3.95 -15.01
CA VAL A 37 -21.50 3.46 -14.75
C VAL A 37 -21.40 2.19 -13.91
N GLU A 38 -22.20 2.10 -12.86
CA GLU A 38 -22.26 0.94 -11.97
C GLU A 38 -22.59 -0.35 -12.74
N GLY A 39 -21.92 -1.45 -12.39
CA GLY A 39 -22.11 -2.76 -13.02
C GLY A 39 -21.51 -2.91 -14.42
N ARG A 40 -21.08 -1.84 -15.07
CA ARG A 40 -20.37 -1.91 -16.36
C ARG A 40 -18.89 -2.18 -16.13
N SER A 41 -18.39 -3.24 -16.75
CA SER A 41 -17.02 -3.72 -16.55
C SER A 41 -16.37 -4.17 -17.86
N CYS A 42 -15.05 -4.30 -17.83
CA CYS A 42 -14.17 -4.91 -18.82
C CYS A 42 -13.66 -6.31 -18.40
N ALA A 43 -14.38 -7.03 -17.53
CA ALA A 43 -14.01 -8.40 -17.17
C ALA A 43 -13.92 -9.33 -18.40
N VAL A 44 -14.76 -9.09 -19.43
CA VAL A 44 -14.72 -9.83 -20.71
C VAL A 44 -13.38 -9.66 -21.43
N LEU A 45 -12.84 -8.44 -21.46
CA LEU A 45 -11.54 -8.14 -22.07
C LEU A 45 -10.42 -8.88 -21.33
N TYR A 46 -10.37 -8.76 -20.00
CA TYR A 46 -9.33 -9.42 -19.21
C TYR A 46 -9.38 -10.94 -19.35
N ARG A 47 -10.58 -11.52 -19.48
CA ARG A 47 -10.75 -12.95 -19.72
C ARG A 47 -10.19 -13.40 -21.06
N VAL A 48 -10.41 -12.63 -22.14
CA VAL A 48 -9.83 -12.93 -23.45
C VAL A 48 -8.31 -12.88 -23.40
N LEU A 49 -7.74 -11.84 -22.78
CA LEU A 49 -6.29 -11.73 -22.60
C LEU A 49 -5.72 -12.89 -21.76
N SER A 50 -6.36 -13.24 -20.65
CA SER A 50 -5.92 -14.33 -19.77
C SER A 50 -5.95 -15.68 -20.49
N ASN A 51 -6.99 -15.93 -21.29
CA ASN A 51 -7.10 -17.15 -22.09
C ASN A 51 -5.99 -17.24 -23.14
N ILE A 52 -5.72 -16.15 -23.88
CA ILE A 52 -4.63 -16.11 -24.87
C ILE A 52 -3.29 -16.46 -24.19
N LEU A 53 -2.97 -15.84 -23.05
CA LEU A 53 -1.73 -16.13 -22.32
C LEU A 53 -1.71 -17.56 -21.73
N GLY A 54 -2.87 -18.06 -21.29
CA GLY A 54 -3.03 -19.42 -20.80
C GLY A 54 -2.76 -20.47 -21.89
N GLU A 55 -3.21 -20.24 -23.12
CA GLU A 55 -2.93 -21.12 -24.26
C GLU A 55 -1.44 -21.15 -24.60
N LYS A 56 -0.73 -20.01 -24.52
CA LYS A 56 0.74 -19.99 -24.68
C LYS A 56 1.47 -20.79 -23.62
N PHE A 57 0.90 -20.86 -22.41
CA PHE A 57 1.48 -21.68 -21.35
C PHE A 57 1.40 -23.17 -21.66
N LEU A 58 0.41 -23.63 -22.43
CA LEU A 58 0.30 -25.04 -22.82
C LEU A 58 1.31 -25.44 -23.92
N ASP A 59 1.87 -24.46 -24.63
CA ASP A 59 2.90 -24.64 -25.67
C ASP A 59 4.31 -24.27 -25.14
N CYS A 60 4.68 -24.85 -23.99
CA CYS A 60 5.92 -24.52 -23.26
C CYS A 60 7.22 -24.69 -24.07
N SER A 61 7.21 -25.46 -25.15
CA SER A 61 8.41 -25.71 -25.99
C SER A 61 8.80 -24.52 -26.88
N ALA A 62 7.90 -23.55 -27.07
CA ALA A 62 8.12 -22.44 -28.00
C ALA A 62 8.82 -21.22 -27.39
N PHE A 63 8.97 -21.14 -26.06
CA PHE A 63 9.42 -19.93 -25.36
C PHE A 63 10.49 -20.22 -24.30
N ASP A 64 11.39 -19.25 -24.10
CA ASP A 64 12.38 -19.32 -23.02
C ASP A 64 11.74 -19.09 -21.64
N GLU A 65 12.46 -19.48 -20.57
CA GLU A 65 11.96 -19.40 -19.19
C GLU A 65 11.58 -17.97 -18.76
N ASN A 66 12.26 -16.95 -19.30
CA ASN A 66 11.99 -15.56 -18.95
C ASN A 66 10.65 -15.10 -19.55
N VAL A 67 10.41 -15.40 -20.83
CA VAL A 67 9.13 -15.13 -21.50
C VAL A 67 7.98 -15.88 -20.82
N MET A 68 8.21 -17.14 -20.44
CA MET A 68 7.23 -17.93 -19.70
C MET A 68 6.92 -17.34 -18.32
N GLY A 69 7.93 -16.79 -17.64
CA GLY A 69 7.75 -16.04 -16.39
C GLY A 69 6.86 -14.80 -16.57
N ILE A 70 7.08 -14.04 -17.64
CA ILE A 70 6.25 -12.87 -17.99
C ILE A 70 4.80 -13.30 -18.23
N PHE A 71 4.56 -14.35 -19.03
CA PHE A 71 3.21 -14.86 -19.29
C PHE A 71 2.50 -15.29 -18.01
N LYS A 72 3.19 -16.02 -17.14
CA LYS A 72 2.64 -16.46 -15.85
C LYS A 72 2.20 -15.28 -14.99
N ASN A 73 3.06 -14.28 -14.83
CA ASN A 73 2.78 -13.13 -13.97
C ASN A 73 1.70 -12.21 -14.57
N ALA A 74 1.75 -11.96 -15.89
CA ALA A 74 0.73 -11.19 -16.59
C ALA A 74 -0.64 -11.88 -16.54
N LYS A 75 -0.70 -13.20 -16.74
CA LYS A 75 -1.93 -13.97 -16.60
C LYS A 75 -2.48 -13.90 -15.19
N LEU A 76 -1.63 -14.06 -14.17
CA LEU A 76 -2.06 -13.96 -12.78
C LEU A 76 -2.66 -12.57 -12.47
N TRP A 77 -2.02 -11.49 -12.94
CA TRP A 77 -2.59 -10.15 -12.81
C TRP A 77 -3.93 -10.02 -13.55
N LEU A 78 -4.06 -10.58 -14.76
CA LEU A 78 -5.32 -10.57 -15.50
C LEU A 78 -6.43 -11.31 -14.77
N ASP A 79 -6.12 -12.45 -14.14
CA ASP A 79 -7.09 -13.21 -13.34
C ASP A 79 -7.59 -12.38 -12.14
N VAL A 80 -6.69 -11.65 -11.48
CA VAL A 80 -7.06 -10.67 -10.42
C VAL A 80 -7.92 -9.54 -10.98
N ALA A 81 -7.58 -9.03 -12.16
CA ALA A 81 -8.29 -7.93 -12.81
C ALA A 81 -9.71 -8.33 -13.25
N ILE A 82 -9.94 -9.58 -13.67
CA ILE A 82 -11.28 -10.12 -13.99
C ILE A 82 -12.20 -9.97 -12.77
N ASP A 83 -11.76 -10.45 -11.61
CA ASP A 83 -12.52 -10.38 -10.36
C ASP A 83 -12.71 -8.93 -9.91
N ALA A 84 -11.61 -8.16 -9.82
CA ALA A 84 -11.63 -6.80 -9.33
C ALA A 84 -12.57 -5.90 -10.14
N ASN A 85 -12.47 -5.98 -11.47
CA ASN A 85 -13.25 -5.16 -12.38
C ASN A 85 -14.66 -5.69 -12.65
N GLY A 86 -14.83 -7.01 -12.73
CA GLY A 86 -16.14 -7.66 -12.84
C GLY A 86 -16.94 -7.59 -11.55
N GLY A 87 -16.27 -7.31 -10.44
CA GLY A 87 -16.89 -7.03 -9.17
C GLY A 87 -17.36 -8.22 -8.38
N VAL A 88 -16.77 -9.37 -8.65
CA VAL A 88 -17.16 -10.66 -8.08
C VAL A 88 -15.91 -11.43 -7.66
N GLY A 89 -16.06 -12.35 -6.71
CA GLY A 89 -14.96 -13.21 -6.28
C GLY A 89 -14.11 -12.62 -5.14
N ALA A 90 -13.09 -13.39 -4.78
CA ALA A 90 -12.30 -13.16 -3.59
C ALA A 90 -11.29 -12.01 -3.77
N TYR A 91 -10.68 -11.89 -4.96
CA TYR A 91 -9.82 -10.75 -5.27
C TYR A 91 -10.58 -9.43 -5.26
N SER A 92 -11.81 -9.42 -5.80
CA SER A 92 -12.69 -8.25 -5.78
C SER A 92 -13.03 -7.82 -4.34
N THR A 93 -13.39 -8.80 -3.51
CA THR A 93 -13.70 -8.56 -2.09
C THR A 93 -12.50 -7.96 -1.36
N LEU A 94 -11.31 -8.52 -1.57
CA LEU A 94 -10.07 -8.01 -0.98
C LEU A 94 -9.78 -6.57 -1.42
N ILE A 95 -9.75 -6.33 -2.73
CA ILE A 95 -9.38 -5.02 -3.29
C ILE A 95 -10.38 -3.95 -2.88
N ARG A 96 -11.68 -4.23 -2.96
CA ARG A 96 -12.72 -3.26 -2.59
C ARG A 96 -12.75 -2.98 -1.10
N ALA A 97 -12.62 -3.99 -0.25
CA ALA A 97 -12.53 -3.77 1.20
C ALA A 97 -11.30 -2.94 1.58
N TYR A 98 -10.14 -3.23 0.96
CA TYR A 98 -8.93 -2.41 1.12
C TYR A 98 -9.19 -0.96 0.71
N THR A 99 -9.74 -0.75 -0.49
CA THR A 99 -10.00 0.59 -1.05
C THR A 99 -11.02 1.38 -0.23
N LEU A 100 -12.09 0.74 0.23
CA LEU A 100 -13.07 1.36 1.14
C LEU A 100 -12.40 1.79 2.44
N ARG A 101 -11.54 0.94 3.02
CA ARG A 101 -10.82 1.27 4.24
C ARG A 101 -9.85 2.43 4.05
N GLN A 102 -9.18 2.52 2.89
CA GLN A 102 -8.36 3.68 2.54
C GLN A 102 -9.18 4.97 2.44
N GLY A 103 -10.43 4.90 1.96
CA GLY A 103 -11.37 6.03 1.97
C GLY A 103 -11.70 6.49 3.40
N GLU A 104 -11.97 5.55 4.31
CA GLU A 104 -12.23 5.88 5.72
C GLU A 104 -11.02 6.54 6.37
N LEU A 105 -9.82 5.97 6.18
CA LEU A 105 -8.59 6.45 6.81
C LEU A 105 -8.12 7.81 6.28
N ARG A 106 -8.24 8.05 4.97
CA ARG A 106 -7.70 9.27 4.33
C ARG A 106 -8.72 10.40 4.26
N LEU A 107 -10.00 10.06 4.10
CA LEU A 107 -11.04 11.01 3.71
C LEU A 107 -12.25 11.00 4.66
N ASN A 108 -12.29 10.09 5.65
CA ASN A 108 -13.45 9.86 6.51
C ASN A 108 -14.75 9.62 5.72
N LYS A 109 -14.63 8.93 4.58
CA LYS A 109 -15.77 8.63 3.71
C LYS A 109 -15.67 7.23 3.13
N LYS A 110 -16.83 6.70 2.74
CA LYS A 110 -16.92 5.48 1.94
C LYS A 110 -17.06 5.85 0.47
N PHE A 111 -16.25 5.24 -0.38
CA PHE A 111 -16.44 5.37 -1.83
C PHE A 111 -17.75 4.67 -2.24
N SER A 112 -18.49 5.30 -3.14
CA SER A 112 -19.66 4.64 -3.75
C SER A 112 -19.22 3.53 -4.69
N ASP A 113 -20.10 2.55 -4.93
CA ASP A 113 -19.85 1.47 -5.90
C ASP A 113 -19.61 2.03 -7.30
N PHE A 114 -20.33 3.11 -7.67
CA PHE A 114 -20.07 3.89 -8.87
C PHE A 114 -18.61 4.34 -8.97
N LYS A 115 -18.08 4.96 -7.91
CA LYS A 115 -16.73 5.52 -7.90
C LYS A 115 -15.66 4.43 -7.90
N MET A 116 -15.92 3.32 -7.20
CA MET A 116 -15.07 2.13 -7.26
C MET A 116 -15.03 1.54 -8.67
N GLN A 117 -16.19 1.40 -9.33
CA GLN A 117 -16.28 0.87 -10.68
C GLN A 117 -15.61 1.80 -11.70
N GLU A 118 -15.80 3.12 -11.59
CA GLU A 118 -15.09 4.12 -12.41
C GLU A 118 -13.56 3.93 -12.29
N SER A 119 -13.05 3.83 -11.07
CA SER A 119 -11.62 3.64 -10.84
C SER A 119 -11.08 2.34 -11.44
N SER A 120 -11.85 1.26 -11.36
CA SER A 120 -11.48 -0.03 -11.93
C SER A 120 -11.57 -0.04 -13.46
N ASN A 121 -12.56 0.63 -14.05
CA ASN A 121 -12.66 0.78 -15.50
C ASN A 121 -11.53 1.64 -16.06
N GLN A 122 -11.08 2.65 -15.31
CA GLN A 122 -9.92 3.47 -15.68
C GLN A 122 -8.62 2.64 -15.74
N VAL A 123 -8.48 1.62 -14.89
CA VAL A 123 -7.37 0.66 -14.98
C VAL A 123 -7.40 -0.11 -16.29
N ALA A 124 -8.57 -0.63 -16.71
CA ALA A 124 -8.73 -1.33 -17.98
C ALA A 124 -8.39 -0.45 -19.18
N VAL A 125 -8.82 0.81 -19.14
CA VAL A 125 -8.54 1.80 -20.17
C VAL A 125 -7.05 2.11 -20.27
N ASN A 126 -6.37 2.33 -19.13
CA ASN A 126 -4.93 2.57 -19.11
C ASN A 126 -4.18 1.38 -19.71
N PHE A 127 -4.54 0.16 -19.28
CA PHE A 127 -3.95 -1.07 -19.78
C PHE A 127 -4.12 -1.21 -21.30
N MET A 128 -5.34 -1.03 -21.82
CA MET A 128 -5.62 -1.16 -23.25
C MET A 128 -4.94 -0.09 -24.10
N ASN A 129 -4.97 1.16 -23.64
CA ASN A 129 -4.30 2.23 -24.35
C ASN A 129 -2.78 2.02 -24.39
N ALA A 130 -2.19 1.56 -23.30
CA ALA A 130 -0.76 1.22 -23.27
C ALA A 130 -0.45 -0.02 -24.12
N LEU A 131 -1.34 -1.01 -24.17
CA LEU A 131 -1.17 -2.16 -25.06
C LEU A 131 -1.18 -1.72 -26.53
N ILE A 132 -2.08 -0.83 -26.93
CA ILE A 132 -2.19 -0.37 -28.32
C ILE A 132 -1.02 0.55 -28.71
N LYS A 133 -0.69 1.51 -27.83
CA LYS A 133 0.26 2.60 -28.14
C LYS A 133 1.69 2.28 -27.72
N GLY A 134 1.91 1.30 -26.86
CA GLY A 134 3.17 1.11 -26.14
C GLY A 134 3.42 2.22 -25.11
N SER A 135 4.61 2.21 -24.53
CA SER A 135 5.15 3.27 -23.68
C SER A 135 6.66 3.31 -23.77
N VAL A 136 7.22 4.41 -24.28
CA VAL A 136 8.68 4.63 -24.29
C VAL A 136 9.22 4.76 -22.87
N GLU A 137 8.50 5.46 -21.99
CA GLU A 137 8.88 5.67 -20.58
C GLU A 137 9.03 4.35 -19.82
N HIS A 138 8.23 3.34 -20.17
CA HIS A 138 8.22 2.06 -19.48
C HIS A 138 8.82 0.92 -20.31
N ASP A 139 9.47 1.23 -21.43
CA ASP A 139 10.09 0.24 -22.34
C ASP A 139 9.09 -0.84 -22.84
N LEU A 140 7.87 -0.41 -23.14
CA LEU A 140 6.80 -1.27 -23.63
C LEU A 140 6.55 -1.01 -25.11
N ALA A 141 6.83 -1.99 -25.97
CA ALA A 141 6.46 -1.90 -27.38
C ALA A 141 4.93 -2.02 -27.56
N PRO A 142 4.34 -1.38 -28.59
CA PRO A 142 2.96 -1.63 -28.98
C PRO A 142 2.68 -3.13 -29.16
N TRP A 143 1.58 -3.60 -28.59
CA TRP A 143 1.09 -4.97 -28.60
C TRP A 143 2.02 -6.00 -27.97
N ALA A 144 3.04 -5.57 -27.24
CA ALA A 144 3.84 -6.47 -26.43
C ALA A 144 3.10 -6.88 -25.16
N VAL A 145 3.26 -8.13 -24.73
CA VAL A 145 2.80 -8.57 -23.41
C VAL A 145 3.62 -7.84 -22.34
N PRO A 146 3.00 -7.00 -21.50
CA PRO A 146 3.72 -6.24 -20.50
C PRO A 146 4.20 -7.16 -19.38
N SER A 147 5.42 -6.92 -18.90
CA SER A 147 5.89 -7.47 -17.63
C SER A 147 5.09 -6.92 -16.46
N ILE A 148 5.11 -7.59 -15.31
CA ILE A 148 4.36 -7.15 -14.13
C ILE A 148 4.76 -5.76 -13.64
N SER A 149 6.03 -5.37 -13.80
CA SER A 149 6.51 -4.02 -13.44
C SER A 149 5.98 -2.95 -14.40
N GLN A 150 5.86 -3.28 -15.68
CA GLN A 150 5.22 -2.40 -16.67
C GLN A 150 3.72 -2.26 -16.42
N ILE A 151 3.05 -3.38 -16.10
CA ILE A 151 1.65 -3.36 -15.67
C ILE A 151 1.50 -2.42 -14.48
N ALA A 152 2.32 -2.57 -13.44
CA ALA A 152 2.25 -1.72 -12.25
C ALA A 152 2.40 -0.23 -12.58
N ALA A 153 3.33 0.13 -13.47
CA ALA A 153 3.55 1.52 -13.88
C ALA A 153 2.33 2.12 -14.63
N ILE A 154 1.72 1.33 -15.52
CA ILE A 154 0.58 1.74 -16.37
C ILE A 154 -0.74 1.76 -15.59
N ASP A 155 -0.96 0.74 -14.76
CA ASP A 155 -2.15 0.50 -13.94
C ASP A 155 -2.25 1.52 -12.79
N ALA A 156 -1.16 1.70 -12.03
CA ALA A 156 -1.21 2.30 -10.71
C ALA A 156 -1.81 3.72 -10.67
N SER A 157 -1.55 4.60 -11.63
CA SER A 157 -1.98 5.99 -11.44
C SER A 157 -3.51 6.21 -11.44
N ALA A 158 -4.29 5.25 -11.95
CA ALA A 158 -5.74 5.39 -12.06
C ALA A 158 -6.44 5.50 -10.71
N ILE A 159 -6.14 4.60 -9.77
CA ILE A 159 -6.83 4.52 -8.48
C ILE A 159 -6.63 5.81 -7.68
N GLY A 160 -5.38 6.25 -7.54
CA GLY A 160 -5.01 7.50 -6.89
C GLY A 160 -5.75 8.71 -7.45
N LYS A 161 -5.71 8.87 -8.78
CA LYS A 161 -6.30 10.01 -9.48
C LYS A 161 -7.82 10.01 -9.46
N VAL A 162 -8.45 8.85 -9.60
CA VAL A 162 -9.92 8.77 -9.64
C VAL A 162 -10.50 8.92 -8.24
N LEU A 163 -9.94 8.22 -7.24
CA LEU A 163 -10.57 8.13 -5.92
C LEU A 163 -10.19 9.27 -4.97
N PHE A 164 -8.97 9.82 -5.07
CA PHE A 164 -8.43 10.71 -4.02
C PHE A 164 -8.21 12.14 -4.50
N ARG A 165 -7.94 12.38 -5.79
CA ARG A 165 -7.55 13.71 -6.31
C ARG A 165 -8.52 14.83 -5.94
N GLU A 166 -9.82 14.59 -6.06
CA GLU A 166 -10.84 15.62 -5.79
C GLU A 166 -10.79 16.11 -4.34
N ASP A 167 -10.49 15.21 -3.39
CA ASP A 167 -10.54 15.51 -1.96
C ASP A 167 -9.20 15.97 -1.38
N VAL A 168 -8.07 15.38 -1.82
CA VAL A 168 -6.73 15.64 -1.25
C VAL A 168 -5.77 16.35 -2.21
N GLY A 169 -6.20 16.62 -3.44
CA GLY A 169 -5.40 17.29 -4.46
C GLY A 169 -4.27 16.43 -5.03
N ASP A 170 -3.42 17.05 -5.86
CA ASP A 170 -2.33 16.36 -6.57
C ASP A 170 -1.05 16.17 -5.72
N ILE A 171 -0.91 16.88 -4.59
CA ILE A 171 0.31 16.82 -3.76
C ILE A 171 0.31 15.61 -2.82
N ASP A 172 -0.85 15.17 -2.33
CA ASP A 172 -0.94 14.01 -1.44
C ASP A 172 -0.43 12.73 -2.15
N THR A 173 0.28 11.89 -1.43
CA THR A 173 0.89 10.66 -1.96
C THR A 173 -0.15 9.62 -2.38
N ALA A 174 -1.39 9.68 -1.87
CA ALA A 174 -2.50 8.90 -2.39
C ALA A 174 -2.78 9.22 -3.87
N THR A 175 -2.65 10.50 -4.28
CA THR A 175 -2.87 10.93 -5.66
C THR A 175 -1.60 10.87 -6.50
N SER A 176 -0.52 11.50 -6.04
CA SER A 176 0.73 11.65 -6.81
C SER A 176 1.51 10.33 -6.97
N ARG A 177 1.41 9.45 -5.97
CA ARG A 177 2.23 8.23 -5.88
C ARG A 177 1.39 6.95 -5.80
N ASN A 178 0.07 7.10 -5.69
CA ASN A 178 -0.87 6.01 -5.57
C ASN A 178 -0.68 5.19 -4.27
N ALA A 179 -0.30 5.85 -3.17
CA ALA A 179 -0.06 5.20 -1.88
C ALA A 179 -1.32 4.56 -1.26
N GLY A 180 -2.52 4.93 -1.75
CA GLY A 180 -3.81 4.35 -1.31
C GLY A 180 -4.22 3.08 -2.06
N TRP A 181 -3.39 2.55 -2.96
CA TRP A 181 -3.73 1.38 -3.76
C TRP A 181 -3.27 0.08 -3.11
N SER A 182 -4.11 -0.96 -3.22
CA SER A 182 -3.80 -2.29 -2.66
C SER A 182 -2.53 -2.88 -3.27
N GLY A 183 -2.26 -2.62 -4.55
CA GLY A 183 -1.09 -3.14 -5.24
C GLY A 183 0.25 -2.71 -4.66
N THR A 184 0.30 -1.67 -3.82
CA THR A 184 1.53 -1.24 -3.10
C THR A 184 2.19 -2.37 -2.30
N ILE A 185 1.40 -3.28 -1.73
CA ILE A 185 1.87 -4.53 -1.11
C ILE A 185 1.47 -5.74 -1.97
N GLY A 186 0.30 -5.68 -2.61
CA GLY A 186 -0.29 -6.82 -3.32
C GLY A 186 0.53 -7.29 -4.54
N PHE A 187 1.23 -6.39 -5.23
CA PHE A 187 2.03 -6.76 -6.40
C PHE A 187 3.21 -7.66 -6.08
N SER A 188 3.69 -7.66 -4.83
CA SER A 188 4.72 -8.61 -4.38
C SER A 188 4.27 -10.07 -4.50
N LEU A 189 2.96 -10.32 -4.54
CA LEU A 189 2.36 -11.64 -4.66
C LEU A 189 2.08 -12.04 -6.11
N LEU A 190 2.16 -11.10 -7.04
CA LEU A 190 1.89 -11.31 -8.47
C LEU A 190 3.16 -11.59 -9.28
N GLY A 191 4.25 -11.93 -8.60
CA GLY A 191 5.56 -12.15 -9.22
C GLY A 191 6.32 -10.86 -9.53
N GLY A 192 6.02 -9.75 -8.84
CA GLY A 192 6.81 -8.53 -8.89
C GLY A 192 8.29 -8.78 -8.54
N GLU A 193 9.18 -7.92 -9.05
CA GLU A 193 10.59 -7.92 -8.66
C GLU A 193 10.86 -6.83 -7.62
N ARG A 194 11.90 -7.04 -6.80
CA ARG A 194 12.28 -6.07 -5.76
C ARG A 194 12.64 -4.70 -6.38
N PRO A 195 12.34 -3.59 -5.67
CA PRO A 195 11.73 -3.49 -4.33
C PRO A 195 10.19 -3.56 -4.31
N TYR A 196 9.57 -4.07 -5.37
CA TYR A 196 8.11 -4.10 -5.55
C TYR A 196 7.50 -2.70 -5.51
N GLU A 197 6.17 -2.59 -5.59
CA GLU A 197 5.46 -1.30 -5.55
C GLU A 197 5.42 -0.66 -4.16
N THR A 198 6.14 -1.20 -3.18
CA THR A 198 6.19 -0.71 -1.79
C THR A 198 6.84 0.66 -1.67
N TRP A 199 7.69 1.06 -2.63
CA TRP A 199 8.30 2.39 -2.67
C TRP A 199 7.26 3.52 -2.68
N ARG A 200 6.05 3.25 -3.22
CA ARG A 200 4.93 4.21 -3.26
C ARG A 200 4.47 4.64 -1.87
N LEU A 201 4.71 3.79 -0.86
CA LEU A 201 4.38 4.08 0.53
C LEU A 201 5.43 4.95 1.21
N ILE A 202 6.64 5.08 0.64
CA ILE A 202 7.81 5.72 1.26
C ILE A 202 8.48 6.75 0.34
N SER A 203 7.69 7.41 -0.50
CA SER A 203 8.19 8.34 -1.52
C SER A 203 8.14 9.81 -1.09
N ALA A 204 7.63 10.13 0.09
CA ALA A 204 7.36 11.52 0.48
C ALA A 204 8.65 12.34 0.64
N GLY A 205 9.69 11.76 1.22
CA GLY A 205 10.99 12.42 1.35
C GLY A 205 11.98 12.12 0.24
N ASP A 206 11.66 11.16 -0.63
CA ASP A 206 12.49 10.70 -1.75
C ASP A 206 11.68 10.78 -3.05
N PRO A 207 11.38 12.00 -3.56
CA PRO A 207 10.44 12.18 -4.67
C PRO A 207 10.91 11.51 -5.96
N ASP A 208 12.22 11.29 -6.15
CA ASP A 208 12.79 10.63 -7.33
C ASP A 208 12.65 9.10 -7.31
N SER A 209 12.11 8.53 -6.23
CA SER A 209 11.83 7.08 -6.11
C SER A 209 10.83 6.56 -7.14
N HIS A 210 10.07 7.43 -7.81
CA HIS A 210 9.17 7.04 -8.90
C HIS A 210 9.88 6.74 -10.23
N ILE A 211 11.15 7.12 -10.34
CA ILE A 211 11.96 6.87 -11.53
C ILE A 211 12.36 5.39 -11.53
N LYS A 212 12.09 4.68 -12.62
CA LYS A 212 12.49 3.28 -12.79
C LYS A 212 13.97 3.11 -12.49
N GLY A 213 14.31 2.15 -11.62
CA GLY A 213 15.67 1.90 -11.14
C GLY A 213 16.05 2.62 -9.85
N ASN A 214 15.31 3.67 -9.45
CA ASN A 214 15.53 4.37 -8.17
C ASN A 214 14.64 3.85 -7.04
N HIS A 215 13.76 2.87 -7.30
CA HIS A 215 12.80 2.40 -6.31
C HIS A 215 13.51 1.89 -5.03
N ASP A 216 14.69 1.26 -5.16
CA ASP A 216 15.47 0.72 -4.02
C ASP A 216 16.12 1.81 -3.17
N LEU A 217 16.18 3.04 -3.69
CA LEU A 217 16.73 4.20 -3.00
C LEU A 217 15.71 4.83 -2.06
N ALA A 218 14.41 4.50 -2.21
CA ALA A 218 13.35 5.00 -1.36
C ALA A 218 13.53 4.55 0.09
N LYS A 219 13.44 5.48 1.03
CA LYS A 219 13.62 5.22 2.45
C LYS A 219 12.45 5.78 3.22
N PHE A 220 12.04 5.04 4.23
CA PHE A 220 11.20 5.60 5.29
C PHE A 220 11.93 6.78 5.94
N ASN A 221 11.40 8.00 5.77
CA ASN A 221 12.05 9.18 6.33
C ASN A 221 11.09 10.38 6.59
N ARG A 222 9.79 10.26 6.29
CA ARG A 222 8.76 11.27 6.58
C ARG A 222 7.58 10.70 7.36
N LEU A 223 6.82 11.58 8.01
CA LEU A 223 5.58 11.22 8.69
C LEU A 223 4.53 10.70 7.71
N ASP A 224 4.48 11.27 6.49
CA ASP A 224 3.61 10.77 5.42
C ASP A 224 3.92 9.32 5.02
N ASP A 225 5.20 8.92 5.08
CA ASP A 225 5.59 7.53 4.85
C ASP A 225 5.02 6.60 5.94
N LEU A 226 5.08 7.03 7.20
CA LEU A 226 4.51 6.29 8.32
C LEU A 226 2.99 6.16 8.19
N LYS A 227 2.30 7.24 7.84
CA LYS A 227 0.86 7.27 7.54
C LYS A 227 0.51 6.21 6.50
N ASN A 228 1.24 6.21 5.37
CA ASN A 228 0.98 5.30 4.26
C ASN A 228 1.20 3.83 4.64
N ILE A 229 2.29 3.51 5.34
CA ILE A 229 2.54 2.14 5.81
C ILE A 229 1.47 1.71 6.81
N LEU A 230 1.14 2.56 7.80
CA LEU A 230 0.14 2.27 8.81
C LEU A 230 -1.23 1.99 8.17
N PHE A 231 -1.64 2.83 7.22
CA PHE A 231 -2.91 2.69 6.52
C PHE A 231 -2.95 1.43 5.66
N ALA A 232 -1.84 1.09 5.00
CA ALA A 232 -1.75 -0.13 4.20
C ALA A 232 -1.88 -1.39 5.09
N VAL A 233 -1.20 -1.44 6.23
CA VAL A 233 -1.28 -2.56 7.18
C VAL A 233 -2.73 -2.74 7.70
N ASP A 234 -3.37 -1.66 8.15
CA ASP A 234 -4.76 -1.68 8.61
C ASP A 234 -5.73 -2.12 7.50
N SER A 235 -5.59 -1.55 6.30
CA SER A 235 -6.49 -1.84 5.18
C SER A 235 -6.35 -3.27 4.69
N TYR A 236 -5.13 -3.84 4.67
CA TYR A 236 -4.95 -5.26 4.40
C TYR A 236 -5.59 -6.14 5.46
N SER A 237 -5.58 -5.68 6.72
CA SER A 237 -6.21 -6.41 7.81
C SER A 237 -7.71 -6.54 7.64
N VAL A 238 -8.38 -5.41 7.42
CA VAL A 238 -9.82 -5.36 7.13
C VAL A 238 -10.16 -6.15 5.87
N ALA A 239 -9.35 -6.04 4.81
CA ALA A 239 -9.59 -6.71 3.54
C ALA A 239 -9.51 -8.25 3.63
N LEU A 240 -8.52 -8.77 4.35
CA LEU A 240 -8.37 -10.21 4.57
C LEU A 240 -9.52 -10.78 5.40
N GLN A 241 -9.94 -10.06 6.45
CA GLN A 241 -11.12 -10.45 7.23
C GLN A 241 -12.39 -10.49 6.38
N ALA A 242 -12.56 -9.54 5.45
CA ALA A 242 -13.68 -9.53 4.52
C ALA A 242 -13.68 -10.77 3.60
N VAL A 243 -12.52 -11.18 3.09
CA VAL A 243 -12.41 -12.42 2.31
C VAL A 243 -12.78 -13.65 3.15
N ILE A 244 -12.21 -13.78 4.36
CA ILE A 244 -12.47 -14.91 5.25
C ILE A 244 -13.96 -15.01 5.58
N LYS A 245 -14.60 -13.86 5.86
CA LYS A 245 -16.04 -13.80 6.15
C LYS A 245 -16.91 -14.25 4.98
N ASN A 246 -16.53 -13.92 3.75
CA ASN A 246 -17.34 -14.17 2.56
C ASN A 246 -17.07 -15.54 1.90
N PHE A 247 -15.84 -16.06 1.98
CA PHE A 247 -15.41 -17.25 1.24
C PHE A 247 -14.78 -18.34 2.13
N GLY A 248 -14.62 -18.08 3.43
CA GLY A 248 -13.91 -18.97 4.35
C GLY A 248 -12.39 -18.81 4.31
N SER A 249 -11.73 -19.40 5.30
CA SER A 249 -10.27 -19.34 5.48
C SER A 249 -9.49 -19.98 4.34
N ASN A 250 -10.00 -21.07 3.75
CA ASN A 250 -9.32 -21.82 2.69
C ASN A 250 -9.15 -20.98 1.41
N MET A 251 -9.99 -19.96 1.20
CA MET A 251 -9.83 -19.06 0.07
C MET A 251 -8.55 -18.21 0.17
N VAL A 252 -8.11 -17.89 1.39
CA VAL A 252 -6.85 -17.16 1.62
C VAL A 252 -5.65 -17.97 1.11
N GLU A 253 -5.66 -19.29 1.33
CA GLU A 253 -4.64 -20.19 0.78
C GLU A 253 -4.60 -20.15 -0.75
N SER A 254 -5.76 -20.08 -1.41
CA SER A 254 -5.84 -19.96 -2.86
C SER A 254 -5.33 -18.60 -3.37
N LEU A 255 -5.74 -17.50 -2.72
CA LEU A 255 -5.36 -16.13 -3.11
C LEU A 255 -3.85 -15.90 -3.03
N PHE A 256 -3.21 -16.47 -2.01
CA PHE A 256 -1.78 -16.33 -1.76
C PHE A 256 -1.05 -17.66 -1.90
N SER A 257 -1.48 -18.55 -2.82
CA SER A 257 -0.94 -19.91 -2.98
C SER A 257 0.59 -20.01 -3.15
N VAL A 258 1.25 -18.89 -3.40
CA VAL A 258 2.71 -18.73 -3.37
C VAL A 258 3.33 -18.69 -1.95
N LEU A 259 2.52 -18.58 -0.88
CA LEU A 259 2.90 -18.42 0.55
C LEU A 259 2.16 -19.37 1.52
N PRO A 260 2.07 -20.70 1.26
CA PRO A 260 1.19 -21.60 1.99
C PRO A 260 1.49 -21.69 3.50
N GLU A 261 2.76 -21.66 3.89
CA GLU A 261 3.16 -21.82 5.30
C GLU A 261 2.75 -20.61 6.17
N GLN A 262 2.91 -19.40 5.65
CA GLN A 262 2.59 -18.17 6.39
C GLN A 262 1.09 -17.93 6.50
N ILE A 263 0.33 -18.39 5.49
CA ILE A 263 -1.13 -18.42 5.55
C ILE A 263 -1.58 -19.39 6.64
N ASN A 264 -1.01 -20.59 6.71
CA ASN A 264 -1.37 -21.57 7.75
C ASN A 264 -1.14 -21.02 9.16
N ILE A 265 -0.02 -20.33 9.40
CA ILE A 265 0.27 -19.67 10.68
C ILE A 265 -0.76 -18.56 10.94
N ALA A 266 -1.08 -17.74 9.93
CA ALA A 266 -2.02 -16.64 10.06
C ALA A 266 -3.44 -17.12 10.38
N LEU A 267 -3.89 -18.17 9.69
CA LEU A 267 -5.20 -18.79 9.90
C LEU A 267 -5.29 -19.47 11.26
N ALA A 268 -4.27 -20.24 11.65
CA ALA A 268 -4.24 -20.95 12.94
C ALA A 268 -4.22 -20.00 14.15
N SER A 269 -3.57 -18.84 14.01
CA SER A 269 -3.48 -17.84 15.08
C SER A 269 -4.62 -16.82 15.06
N GLY A 270 -5.45 -16.79 14.00
CA GLY A 270 -6.38 -15.69 13.73
C GLY A 270 -5.69 -14.34 13.51
N ASN A 271 -4.36 -14.34 13.37
CA ASN A 271 -3.52 -13.16 13.29
C ASN A 271 -2.77 -13.15 11.96
N ILE A 272 -3.13 -12.23 11.08
CA ILE A 272 -2.58 -12.07 9.74
C ILE A 272 -1.24 -11.32 9.68
N ASN A 273 -0.72 -10.86 10.81
CA ASN A 273 0.60 -10.20 10.90
C ASN A 273 1.72 -10.99 10.22
N PRO A 274 1.82 -12.33 10.37
CA PRO A 274 2.85 -13.13 9.71
C PRO A 274 2.79 -13.06 8.18
N LEU A 275 1.59 -12.94 7.60
CA LEU A 275 1.42 -12.82 6.16
C LEU A 275 1.97 -11.50 5.65
N ILE A 276 1.53 -10.36 6.21
CA ILE A 276 2.00 -9.03 5.77
C ILE A 276 3.52 -8.91 5.98
N GLN A 277 4.05 -9.36 7.12
CA GLN A 277 5.50 -9.38 7.39
C GLN A 277 6.28 -10.17 6.34
N HIS A 278 5.73 -11.30 5.89
CA HIS A 278 6.35 -12.11 4.87
C HIS A 278 6.33 -11.42 3.51
N VAL A 279 5.18 -10.87 3.10
CA VAL A 279 5.03 -10.21 1.80
C VAL A 279 6.00 -9.03 1.64
N VAL A 280 6.18 -8.25 2.70
CA VAL A 280 7.09 -7.10 2.67
C VAL A 280 8.55 -7.47 2.98
N LYS A 281 8.88 -8.75 3.19
CA LYS A 281 10.21 -9.16 3.63
C LYS A 281 11.30 -8.75 2.65
N GLY A 282 12.27 -7.99 3.17
CA GLY A 282 13.42 -7.49 2.41
C GLY A 282 13.06 -6.35 1.45
N THR A 283 11.90 -5.73 1.61
CA THR A 283 11.59 -4.41 1.07
C THR A 283 12.04 -3.32 2.06
N PRO A 284 12.23 -2.07 1.60
CA PRO A 284 12.59 -0.96 2.49
C PRO A 284 11.57 -0.68 3.61
N ILE A 285 10.30 -1.10 3.46
CA ILE A 285 9.25 -0.92 4.49
C ILE A 285 9.26 -2.03 5.56
N SER A 286 9.97 -3.13 5.33
CA SER A 286 9.98 -4.32 6.21
C SER A 286 10.28 -3.99 7.69
N PRO A 287 11.26 -3.13 8.03
CA PRO A 287 11.56 -2.81 9.42
C PRO A 287 10.40 -2.09 10.13
N ILE A 288 9.73 -1.18 9.42
CA ILE A 288 8.64 -0.37 9.97
C ILE A 288 7.38 -1.21 10.14
N VAL A 289 7.04 -2.06 9.16
CA VAL A 289 5.95 -3.03 9.31
C VAL A 289 6.20 -3.96 10.50
N SER A 290 7.42 -4.45 10.66
CA SER A 290 7.79 -5.29 11.81
C SER A 290 7.63 -4.55 13.14
N LEU A 291 7.96 -3.25 13.16
CA LEU A 291 7.81 -2.41 14.34
C LEU A 291 6.34 -2.18 14.70
N ILE A 292 5.49 -1.82 13.73
CA ILE A 292 4.05 -1.63 13.90
C ILE A 292 3.43 -2.90 14.48
N LEU A 293 3.71 -4.05 13.86
CA LEU A 293 3.08 -5.32 14.23
C LEU A 293 3.62 -5.90 15.53
N ARG A 294 4.84 -5.54 15.96
CA ARG A 294 5.38 -5.91 17.27
C ARG A 294 4.59 -5.30 18.41
N TYR A 295 4.12 -4.06 18.25
CA TYR A 295 3.43 -3.33 19.30
C TYR A 295 1.92 -3.46 19.24
N ASN A 296 1.34 -4.16 18.25
CA ASN A 296 -0.06 -4.01 17.82
C ASN A 296 -0.29 -2.64 17.12
N LEU A 297 -1.14 -2.65 16.08
CA LEU A 297 -1.43 -1.48 15.26
C LEU A 297 -1.99 -0.30 16.06
N ASN A 298 -2.95 -0.56 16.96
CA ASN A 298 -3.64 0.46 17.74
C ASN A 298 -2.69 1.10 18.76
N ASP A 299 -1.98 0.27 19.50
CA ASP A 299 -0.99 0.70 20.50
C ASP A 299 0.16 1.45 19.84
N PHE A 300 0.63 0.99 18.67
CA PHE A 300 1.65 1.69 17.90
C PHE A 300 1.17 3.08 17.48
N PHE A 301 -0.07 3.19 16.99
CA PHE A 301 -0.64 4.47 16.62
C PHE A 301 -0.85 5.39 17.84
N ASP A 302 -1.27 4.86 18.98
CA ASP A 302 -1.38 5.63 20.22
C ASP A 302 -0.02 6.15 20.71
N MET A 303 1.04 5.34 20.60
CA MET A 303 2.39 5.81 20.90
C MET A 303 2.79 6.98 19.99
N LEU A 304 2.48 6.91 18.69
CA LEU A 304 2.74 8.00 17.75
C LEU A 304 1.99 9.28 18.17
N ARG A 305 0.67 9.19 18.41
CA ARG A 305 -0.16 10.33 18.80
C ARG A 305 0.34 10.97 20.10
N ARG A 306 0.59 10.15 21.13
CA ARG A 306 1.07 10.64 22.44
C ARG A 306 2.44 11.30 22.33
N THR A 307 3.31 10.79 21.47
CA THR A 307 4.63 11.39 21.19
C THR A 307 4.46 12.74 20.50
N TYR A 308 3.57 12.82 19.51
CA TYR A 308 3.32 14.06 18.77
C TYR A 308 2.65 15.14 19.64
N ASP A 309 1.61 14.77 20.38
CA ASP A 309 0.84 15.70 21.22
C ASP A 309 1.56 16.06 22.52
N GLY A 310 2.56 15.27 22.92
CA GLY A 310 3.22 15.39 24.24
C GLY A 310 2.28 15.09 25.41
N ASN A 311 1.18 14.36 25.17
CA ASN A 311 0.13 14.09 26.14
C ASN A 311 -0.13 12.58 26.25
N SER A 312 -0.04 12.03 27.46
CA SER A 312 -0.30 10.61 27.73
C SER A 312 -1.76 10.28 28.06
N ALA A 313 -2.62 11.30 28.25
CA ALA A 313 -4.01 11.13 28.66
C ALA A 313 -4.98 10.77 27.52
N THR A 314 -4.47 10.55 26.30
CA THR A 314 -5.30 10.23 25.15
C THR A 314 -5.93 8.85 25.30
N THR A 315 -7.27 8.79 25.15
CA THR A 315 -8.06 7.55 25.16
C THR A 315 -7.44 6.53 24.20
N PRO A 316 -7.23 5.28 24.66
CA PRO A 316 -6.69 4.22 23.81
C PRO A 316 -7.53 3.99 22.55
N THR A 317 -6.85 3.72 21.44
CA THR A 317 -7.46 3.36 20.17
C THR A 317 -7.90 1.89 20.21
N THR A 318 -9.11 1.63 19.73
CA THR A 318 -9.68 0.31 19.46
C THR A 318 -9.82 0.10 17.96
N ASP A 319 -10.05 -1.15 17.51
CA ASP A 319 -10.27 -1.48 16.11
C ASP A 319 -11.43 -0.68 15.49
N GLU A 320 -12.50 -0.45 16.27
CA GLU A 320 -13.67 0.33 15.85
C GLU A 320 -13.35 1.82 15.70
N THR A 321 -12.51 2.36 16.58
CA THR A 321 -12.14 3.80 16.59
C THR A 321 -10.90 4.13 15.77
N PHE A 322 -10.20 3.11 15.25
CA PHE A 322 -8.91 3.30 14.59
C PHE A 322 -9.02 4.26 13.41
N ALA A 323 -9.96 4.03 12.49
CA ALA A 323 -10.09 4.87 11.31
C ALA A 323 -10.44 6.32 11.64
N SER A 324 -11.38 6.56 12.56
CA SER A 324 -11.73 7.92 12.97
C SER A 324 -10.56 8.62 13.65
N ASN A 325 -9.84 7.94 14.56
CA ASN A 325 -8.70 8.53 15.26
C ASN A 325 -7.54 8.80 14.30
N ALA A 326 -7.26 7.87 13.37
CA ALA A 326 -6.25 7.99 12.34
C ALA A 326 -6.55 9.16 11.40
N TYR A 327 -7.78 9.24 10.89
CA TYR A 327 -8.22 10.37 10.08
C TYR A 327 -8.03 11.68 10.83
N THR A 328 -8.61 11.83 12.02
CA THR A 328 -8.52 13.07 12.81
C THR A 328 -7.07 13.52 13.06
N PHE A 329 -6.18 12.57 13.37
CA PHE A 329 -4.77 12.89 13.60
C PHE A 329 -4.06 13.34 12.33
N PHE A 330 -4.13 12.55 11.25
CA PHE A 330 -3.37 12.83 10.04
C PHE A 330 -3.98 13.97 9.21
N SER A 331 -5.31 14.18 9.25
CA SER A 331 -5.98 15.28 8.55
C SER A 331 -5.73 16.65 9.19
N ALA A 332 -5.24 16.69 10.44
CA ALA A 332 -4.81 17.93 11.09
C ALA A 332 -3.52 18.50 10.46
N LEU A 333 -2.83 17.72 9.62
CA LEU A 333 -1.63 18.09 8.89
C LEU A 333 -1.95 18.18 7.40
N SER A 334 -1.62 19.30 6.76
CA SER A 334 -1.65 19.37 5.31
C SER A 334 -0.66 18.36 4.69
N PRO A 335 -0.86 17.92 3.44
CA PRO A 335 0.08 17.05 2.74
C PRO A 335 1.53 17.55 2.83
N SER A 336 1.78 18.82 2.53
CA SER A 336 3.12 19.42 2.61
C SER A 336 3.71 19.42 4.03
N GLN A 337 2.91 19.58 5.08
CA GLN A 337 3.38 19.46 6.45
C GLN A 337 3.79 18.02 6.76
N SER A 338 2.92 17.04 6.48
CA SER A 338 3.22 15.62 6.73
C SER A 338 4.46 15.13 5.96
N GLN A 339 4.68 15.64 4.75
CA GLN A 339 5.82 15.32 3.90
C GLN A 339 7.12 16.07 4.30
N SER A 340 7.03 17.10 5.15
CA SER A 340 8.21 17.83 5.66
C SER A 340 8.68 17.36 7.04
N ILE A 341 7.80 16.71 7.82
CA ILE A 341 8.15 16.17 9.14
C ILE A 341 9.06 14.96 8.97
N VAL A 342 10.35 15.13 9.30
CA VAL A 342 11.34 14.05 9.30
C VAL A 342 11.00 13.03 10.38
N THR A 343 10.89 11.77 9.99
CA THR A 343 10.63 10.65 10.90
C THR A 343 11.80 9.68 10.86
N ARG A 344 12.21 9.22 12.04
CA ARG A 344 13.32 8.28 12.22
C ARG A 344 12.97 7.28 13.30
N THR A 345 13.46 6.06 13.15
CA THR A 345 13.45 5.08 14.23
C THR A 345 14.50 5.44 15.28
N ILE A 346 14.29 5.06 16.54
CA ILE A 346 15.22 5.41 17.62
C ILE A 346 16.63 4.83 17.38
N GLY A 347 16.73 3.68 16.69
CA GLY A 347 18.00 3.05 16.33
C GLY A 347 18.86 3.89 15.38
N GLU A 348 18.26 4.79 14.60
CA GLU A 348 19.00 5.71 13.73
C GLU A 348 19.76 6.81 14.49
N TYR A 349 19.45 7.01 15.77
CA TYR A 349 20.19 7.93 16.65
C TYR A 349 21.38 7.26 17.36
N GLY A 350 21.71 6.00 17.01
CA GLY A 350 22.85 5.26 17.56
C GLY A 350 22.47 4.36 18.73
N SER A 351 23.41 4.18 19.66
CA SER A 351 23.23 3.37 20.87
C SER A 351 22.46 4.12 21.97
N ALA A 352 22.03 3.41 23.01
CA ALA A 352 21.38 4.04 24.18
C ALA A 352 22.22 5.16 24.82
N LYS A 353 23.56 5.04 24.78
CA LYS A 353 24.48 6.09 25.24
C LYS A 353 24.46 7.32 24.32
N ASP A 354 24.35 7.11 23.02
CA ASP A 354 24.25 8.19 22.04
C ASP A 354 22.92 8.92 22.20
N TRP A 355 21.83 8.19 22.46
CA TRP A 355 20.52 8.78 22.75
C TRP A 355 20.57 9.67 23.99
N ALA A 356 21.15 9.19 25.10
CA ALA A 356 21.28 9.98 26.32
C ALA A 356 22.13 11.25 26.10
N THR A 357 23.20 11.12 25.32
CA THR A 357 24.06 12.25 24.95
C THR A 357 23.29 13.29 24.13
N LEU A 358 22.60 12.86 23.07
CA LEU A 358 21.77 13.74 22.24
C LEU A 358 20.61 14.36 23.04
N ALA A 359 19.94 13.57 23.90
CA ALA A 359 18.86 14.00 24.77
C ALA A 359 19.31 15.02 25.84
N SER A 360 20.61 15.10 26.16
CA SER A 360 21.13 16.15 27.06
C SER A 360 21.33 17.50 26.39
N GLN A 361 21.35 17.53 25.05
CA GLN A 361 21.61 18.75 24.30
C GLN A 361 20.35 19.60 24.17
N ALA A 362 20.52 20.93 24.17
CA ALA A 362 19.46 21.90 23.90
C ALA A 362 19.22 22.08 22.39
N THR A 363 19.08 20.95 21.68
CA THR A 363 18.80 20.90 20.23
C THR A 363 17.39 20.37 19.98
N PRO A 364 16.81 20.59 18.78
CA PRO A 364 15.53 19.98 18.41
C PRO A 364 15.54 18.44 18.55
N ILE A 365 16.66 17.79 18.19
CA ILE A 365 16.84 16.33 18.36
C ILE A 365 16.83 15.96 19.85
N GLY A 366 17.53 16.72 20.69
CA GLY A 366 17.52 16.48 22.13
C GLY A 366 16.14 16.63 22.75
N ALA A 367 15.34 17.61 22.28
CA ALA A 367 13.95 17.79 22.72
C ALA A 367 13.06 16.61 22.30
N ALA A 368 13.15 16.16 21.05
CA ALA A 368 12.39 15.01 20.55
C ALA A 368 12.70 13.72 21.33
N LEU A 369 13.99 13.44 21.60
CA LEU A 369 14.37 12.24 22.35
C LEU A 369 13.86 12.25 23.79
N ARG A 370 13.84 13.41 24.46
CA ARG A 370 13.27 13.52 25.82
C ARG A 370 11.76 13.27 25.84
N GLN A 371 11.03 13.74 24.83
CA GLN A 371 9.59 13.47 24.69
C GLN A 371 9.33 11.96 24.49
N CYS A 372 10.12 11.30 23.66
CA CYS A 372 10.02 9.84 23.45
C CYS A 372 10.33 9.03 24.73
N GLN A 373 11.33 9.44 25.52
CA GLN A 373 11.72 8.73 26.75
C GLN A 373 10.70 8.89 27.89
N GLY A 374 10.00 10.03 27.98
CA GLY A 374 8.96 10.25 28.98
C GLY A 374 7.76 9.29 28.86
N LEU A 375 7.50 8.77 27.65
CA LEU A 375 6.39 7.86 27.36
C LEU A 375 6.73 6.39 27.63
N GLY A 376 8.00 6.00 27.52
CA GLY A 376 8.45 4.61 27.77
C GLY A 376 8.27 4.13 29.22
N ASN A 377 8.20 5.04 30.19
CA ASN A 377 7.99 4.70 31.60
C ASN A 377 6.52 4.44 31.97
N VAL A 378 5.56 4.75 31.09
CA VAL A 378 4.12 4.56 31.37
C VAL A 378 3.66 3.14 30.99
N GLY A 379 4.35 2.46 30.06
CA GLY A 379 4.01 1.10 29.61
C GLY A 379 4.62 -0.05 30.44
N GLN A 380 5.48 0.23 31.42
CA GLN A 380 6.10 -0.79 32.28
C GLN A 380 5.62 -0.79 33.74
N SER A 381 4.68 0.08 34.11
CA SER A 381 4.22 0.17 35.52
C SER A 381 3.31 -0.97 35.98
N GLY A 382 3.05 -1.96 35.12
CA GLY A 382 2.26 -3.15 35.41
C GLY A 382 3.06 -4.37 35.87
N ASN A 383 4.24 -4.23 36.50
CA ASN A 383 4.85 -5.23 37.41
C ASN A 383 6.30 -4.82 37.77
N ALA A 384 6.49 -4.12 38.89
CA ALA A 384 7.63 -4.35 39.80
C ALA A 384 7.61 -3.32 40.93
N ASN A 385 7.16 -3.79 42.08
CA ASN A 385 7.41 -3.18 43.37
C ASN A 385 8.92 -3.29 43.69
N ARG A 386 9.68 -2.18 43.77
CA ARG A 386 10.80 -1.94 44.73
C ARG A 386 11.69 -0.73 44.36
N ARG A 387 11.60 0.30 45.21
CA ARG A 387 12.66 1.10 45.88
C ARG A 387 13.71 1.94 45.09
N ARG A 388 13.74 3.20 45.54
CA ARG A 388 14.83 4.21 45.71
C ARG A 388 15.20 5.08 44.50
N VAL A 389 14.80 6.36 44.49
CA VAL A 389 15.35 7.57 45.20
C VAL A 389 16.63 8.05 44.50
N THR A 390 16.65 9.24 43.88
CA THR A 390 17.08 10.53 44.50
C THR A 390 16.45 11.73 43.77
N GLN A 391 15.60 12.54 44.42
CA GLN A 391 15.90 13.82 45.09
C GLN A 391 16.61 14.88 44.22
N PHE A 392 15.81 15.83 43.72
CA PHE A 392 16.21 17.19 43.37
C PHE A 392 16.49 18.02 44.64
N PRO A 393 17.45 18.95 44.64
CA PRO A 393 17.42 20.07 45.55
C PRO A 393 16.85 21.32 44.84
N GLN A 394 15.66 21.73 45.26
CA GLN A 394 15.24 23.13 45.18
C GLN A 394 15.49 23.78 46.54
N ALA A 395 16.06 25.00 46.50
CA ALA A 395 15.58 26.21 47.18
C ALA A 395 16.69 27.06 47.81
N THR A 396 16.96 28.18 47.15
CA THR A 396 17.01 29.56 47.68
C THR A 396 17.08 29.80 49.21
N LYS A 397 18.15 30.51 49.58
CA LYS A 397 18.29 31.62 50.57
C LYS A 397 17.14 31.89 51.56
N ARG A 398 17.48 31.97 52.86
CA ARG A 398 17.06 33.05 53.79
C ARG A 398 18.05 33.19 54.96
N ASN A 399 18.27 34.45 55.35
CA ASN A 399 19.15 34.98 56.41
C ASN A 399 18.63 34.73 57.85
N ARG A 400 19.52 35.07 58.80
CA ARG A 400 19.38 35.36 60.26
C ARG A 400 19.89 34.21 61.15
N ASP A 401 20.77 34.41 62.12
CA ASP A 401 21.35 35.59 62.78
C ASP A 401 22.87 35.41 63.00
#